data_AF-A0A2T0GYZ3-F1
#
_entry.id   AF-A0A2T0GYZ3-F1
#
_cell.length_a   1.000
_cell.length_b   1.000
_cell.length_c   1.000
_cell.angle_alpha   90.00
_cell.angle_beta   90.00
_cell.angle_gamma   90.00
#
_symmetry.space_group_name_H-M   'P 1'
#
loop_
_entity.id
_entity.type
_entity.pdbx_description
1 polymer ?
#
loop_
_entity_poly.entity_id
_entity_poly.type
_entity_poly.pdbx_seq_one_letter_code
_entity_poly.pdbx_strand_id
1 'polypeptide(L)' 'MEGYWAGMAHHGHVVPVGARPDSRGRIAALCGVLALPGEITGVDRRPVCGWCAEQVRTGRVRPTT' A
#
# COMPACT_ATOMS: atom_id res chain seq x y z
N MET A 1 0.21 1.34 13.58
CA MET A 1 0.62 0.29 12.63
C MET A 1 1.68 0.87 11.70
N GLU A 2 2.63 0.05 11.25
CA GLU A 2 3.64 0.44 10.24
C GLU A 2 3.23 -0.05 8.85
N GLY A 3 3.62 0.68 7.81
CA GLY A 3 3.42 0.30 6.42
C GLY A 3 4.41 1.01 5.51
N TYR A 4 4.53 0.63 4.24
CA TYR A 4 5.41 1.29 3.28
C TYR A 4 4.63 1.74 2.05
N TRP A 5 5.10 2.78 1.37
CA TRP A 5 4.50 3.22 0.12
C TRP A 5 4.96 2.32 -1.04
N ALA A 6 4.00 1.88 -1.85
CA ALA A 6 4.24 1.06 -3.02
C ALA A 6 3.27 1.44 -4.14
N GLY A 7 3.73 1.39 -5.39
CA GLY A 7 2.83 1.55 -6.52
C GLY A 7 2.00 0.29 -6.72
N MET A 8 0.67 0.42 -6.76
CA MET A 8 -0.27 -0.66 -7.09
C MET A 8 -1.34 -0.11 -8.03
N ALA A 9 -1.67 -0.85 -9.09
CA ALA A 9 -2.58 -0.37 -10.14
C ALA A 9 -2.18 1.04 -10.64
N HIS A 10 -3.05 2.03 -10.51
CA HIS A 10 -2.84 3.39 -11.02
C HIS A 10 -2.33 4.40 -9.96
N HIS A 11 -2.15 3.99 -8.70
CA HIS A 11 -1.81 4.89 -7.60
C HIS A 11 -0.68 4.35 -6.71
N GLY A 12 -0.12 5.23 -5.87
CA GLY A 12 0.67 4.84 -4.71
C GLY A 12 -0.22 4.47 -3.53
N HIS A 13 0.05 3.34 -2.88
CA HIS A 13 -0.70 2.80 -1.76
C HIS A 13 0.20 2.49 -0.57
N VAL A 14 -0.34 2.50 0.64
CA VAL A 14 0.36 2.01 1.82
C VAL A 14 0.09 0.53 1.99
N VAL A 15 1.14 -0.27 2.02
CA VAL A 15 1.08 -1.71 2.31
C VAL A 15 1.50 -1.93 3.76
N PRO A 16 0.68 -2.56 4.61
CA PRO A 16 1.08 -2.86 5.98
C PRO A 16 2.34 -3.72 6.04
N VAL A 17 3.25 -3.42 6.97
CA VAL A 17 4.41 -4.29 7.23
C VAL A 17 3.91 -5.67 7.66
N GLY A 18 4.43 -6.71 7.03
CA GLY A 18 4.01 -8.10 7.28
C GLY A 18 2.72 -8.53 6.59
N ALA A 19 2.16 -7.71 5.68
CA ALA A 19 1.05 -8.12 4.83
C ALA A 19 1.34 -9.47 4.14
N ARG A 20 0.44 -10.43 4.29
CA ARG A 20 0.56 -11.76 3.71
C ARG A 20 -0.31 -11.85 2.45
N PRO A 21 0.13 -12.60 1.42
CA PRO A 21 -0.72 -12.89 0.28
C PRO A 21 -2.00 -13.63 0.70
N ASP A 22 -3.11 -13.32 0.05
CA ASP A 22 -4.37 -14.07 0.18
C ASP A 22 -4.28 -15.45 -0.50
N SER A 23 -5.38 -16.22 -0.50
CA SER A 23 -5.44 -17.54 -1.13
C SER A 23 -5.22 -17.53 -2.66
N ARG A 24 -5.23 -16.35 -3.28
CA ARG A 24 -4.93 -16.12 -4.70
C ARG A 24 -3.55 -15.47 -4.89
N GLY A 25 -2.74 -15.39 -3.84
CA GLY A 25 -1.39 -14.84 -3.90
C GLY A 25 -1.33 -13.31 -3.98
N ARG A 26 -2.43 -12.59 -3.70
CA ARG A 26 -2.47 -11.12 -3.79
C ARG A 26 -2.19 -10.47 -2.45
N ILE A 27 -1.45 -9.36 -2.46
CA ILE A 27 -1.19 -8.55 -1.28
C ILE A 27 -2.20 -7.40 -1.25
N ALA A 28 -2.75 -7.13 -0.06
CA ALA A 28 -3.66 -6.02 0.17
C ALA A 28 -2.91 -4.76 0.65
N ALA A 29 -3.16 -3.64 -0.02
CA ALA A 29 -2.92 -2.32 0.56
C ALA A 29 -3.89 -2.06 1.73
N LEU A 30 -3.58 -1.05 2.54
CA LEU A 30 -4.39 -0.62 3.67
C LEU A 30 -5.83 -0.25 3.25
N CYS A 31 -6.01 0.33 2.07
CA CYS A 31 -7.33 0.68 1.52
C CYS A 31 -8.09 -0.51 0.92
N GLY A 32 -7.52 -1.73 0.94
CA GLY A 32 -8.13 -2.94 0.39
C GLY A 32 -7.86 -3.19 -1.10
N VAL A 33 -7.13 -2.32 -1.79
CA VAL A 33 -6.65 -2.61 -3.16
C VAL A 33 -5.73 -3.82 -3.13
N LEU A 34 -5.96 -4.76 -4.05
CA LEU A 34 -5.23 -6.02 -4.16
C LEU A 34 -4.32 -5.97 -5.38
N ALA A 35 -3.09 -6.44 -5.23
CA ALA A 35 -2.13 -6.61 -6.33
C ALA A 35 -1.34 -7.90 -6.15
N LEU A 36 -1.00 -8.57 -7.25
CA LEU A 36 -0.02 -9.65 -7.24
C LEU A 36 1.37 -9.08 -6.94
N PRO A 37 2.28 -9.82 -6.30
CA PRO A 37 3.63 -9.34 -5.99
C PRO A 37 4.39 -8.76 -7.19
N GLY A 38 4.22 -9.33 -8.39
CA GLY A 38 4.84 -8.82 -9.61
C GLY A 38 4.24 -7.52 -10.15
N GLU A 39 3.10 -7.08 -9.65
CA GLU A 39 2.42 -5.83 -10.02
C GLU A 39 2.74 -4.68 -9.03
N ILE A 40 3.41 -5.01 -7.91
CA ILE A 40 3.79 -4.06 -6.87
C ILE A 40 5.15 -3.45 -7.21
N THR A 41 5.17 -2.14 -7.38
CA THR A 41 6.41 -1.38 -7.55
C THR A 41 6.81 -0.71 -6.23
N GLY A 42 8.07 -0.30 -6.12
CA GLY A 42 8.48 0.61 -5.04
C GLY A 42 7.77 1.97 -5.15
N VAL A 43 8.19 2.94 -4.34
CA VAL A 43 7.71 4.32 -4.48
C VAL A 43 8.02 4.83 -5.89
N ASP A 44 6.98 5.20 -6.63
CA ASP A 44 7.09 5.72 -8.00
C ASP A 44 6.33 7.04 -8.18
N ARG A 45 6.20 7.52 -9.42
CA ARG A 45 5.60 8.83 -9.74
C ARG A 45 4.07 8.82 -9.79
N ARG A 46 3.41 7.72 -9.43
CA ARG A 46 1.95 7.66 -9.45
C ARG A 46 1.36 8.60 -8.38
N PRO A 47 0.17 9.18 -8.65
CA PRO A 47 -0.56 9.91 -7.61
C PRO A 47 -0.86 8.99 -6.43
N VAL A 48 -0.83 9.54 -5.21
CA VAL A 48 -1.12 8.76 -3.99
C VAL A 48 -2.62 8.50 -3.82
N CYS A 49 -2.97 7.32 -3.32
CA CYS A 49 -4.34 7.01 -2.92
C CYS A 49 -4.77 7.92 -1.75
N GLY A 50 -5.83 8.71 -1.95
CA GLY A 50 -6.28 9.70 -0.95
C GLY A 50 -6.67 9.09 0.39
N TRP A 51 -7.26 7.89 0.40
CA TRP A 51 -7.61 7.22 1.66
C TRP A 51 -6.37 6.76 2.44
N CYS A 52 -5.37 6.18 1.75
CA CYS A 52 -4.10 5.81 2.37
C CYS A 52 -3.35 7.05 2.90
N ALA A 53 -3.35 8.14 2.12
CA ALA A 53 -2.74 9.40 2.52
C ALA A 53 -3.41 9.97 3.77
N GLU A 54 -4.74 9.86 3.89
CA GLU A 54 -5.48 10.27 5.08
C GLU A 54 -5.13 9.45 6.32
N GLN A 55 -4.94 8.13 6.20
CA GLN A 55 -4.52 7.31 7.34
C GLN A 55 -3.10 7.67 7.82
N VAL A 56 -2.21 8.02 6.89
CA VAL A 56 -0.87 8.53 7.22
C VAL A 56 -0.96 9.91 7.88
N ARG A 57 -1.72 10.84 7.30
CA ARG A 57 -1.90 12.20 7.80
C ARG A 57 -2.48 12.26 9.21
N THR A 58 -3.40 11.34 9.53
CA THR A 58 -4.02 11.22 10.86
C THR A 58 -3.18 10.41 11.86
N GLY A 59 -2.00 9.90 11.44
CA GLY A 59 -1.10 9.15 12.30
C GLY A 59 -1.57 7.73 12.65
N ARG A 60 -2.66 7.26 12.03
CA ARG A 60 -3.17 5.89 12.21
C ARG A 60 -2.19 4.86 11.64
N VAL A 61 -1.46 5.24 10.60
CA VAL A 61 -0.35 4.46 10.03
C VAL A 61 0.90 5.31 9.94
N ARG A 62 2.03 4.74 10.35
CA ARG A 62 3.36 5.34 10.18
C ARG A 62 4.01 4.72 8.95
N PRO A 63 4.24 5.49 7.87
CA PRO A 63 4.94 4.98 6.72
C PRO A 63 6.42 4.83 7.06
N THR A 64 6.99 3.65 6.83
CA THR A 64 8.42 3.41 6.78
C THR A 64 8.91 3.76 5.38
N THR A 65 10.04 4.46 5.32
CA THR A 65 10.80 4.75 4.09
C THR A 65 11.28 3.48 3.41
#